data_AF-A0A972XAM1-F1
#
_entry.id   AF-A0A972XAM1-F1
#
_cell.length_a   1.000
_cell.length_b   1.000
_cell.length_c   1.000
_cell.angle_alpha   90.00
_cell.angle_beta   90.00
_cell.angle_gamma   90.00
#
_symmetry.space_group_name_H-M   'P 1'
#
loop_
_entity.id
_entity.type
_entity.pdbx_description
1 polymer ?
#
loop_
_entity_poly.entity_id
_entity_poly.type
_entity_poly.pdbx_seq_one_letter_code
_entity_poly.pdbx_strand_id
1 'polypeptide(L)' 'MTDMPSDIFTEPDADPETLRNLGPLAALAGFWLGDNGLDVHPTADGSVESVFVER' A
#
# COMPACT_ATOMS: atom_id res chain seq x y z
N MET A 1 -0.59 30.94 1.54
CA MET A 1 -2.04 30.62 1.45
C MET A 1 -2.23 29.93 0.12
N THR A 2 -2.65 28.67 0.15
CA THR A 2 -2.90 27.87 -1.05
C THR A 2 -4.11 28.44 -1.77
N ASP A 3 -4.00 28.65 -3.08
CA ASP A 3 -5.13 29.07 -3.91
C ASP A 3 -6.15 27.92 -3.97
N MET A 4 -7.39 28.20 -3.61
CA MET A 4 -8.44 27.19 -3.47
C MET A 4 -9.31 27.22 -4.75
N PRO A 5 -9.54 26.09 -5.43
CA PRO A 5 -10.29 26.07 -6.67
C PRO A 5 -11.75 26.50 -6.48
N SER A 6 -12.35 27.03 -7.55
CA SER A 6 -13.72 27.54 -7.57
C SER A 6 -14.80 26.46 -7.42
N ASP A 7 -14.43 25.20 -7.61
CA ASP A 7 -15.33 24.05 -7.51
C ASP A 7 -14.61 22.85 -6.87
N ILE A 8 -15.42 21.89 -6.41
CA ILE A 8 -14.96 20.71 -5.68
C ILE A 8 -14.45 19.56 -6.57
N PHE A 9 -14.60 19.68 -7.89
CA PHE A 9 -14.16 18.68 -8.87
C PHE A 9 -12.80 19.01 -9.48
N THR A 10 -12.38 20.27 -9.38
CA THR A 10 -11.07 20.72 -9.85
C THR A 10 -9.97 20.31 -8.88
N GLU A 11 -9.19 19.32 -9.26
CA GLU A 11 -7.96 18.93 -8.58
C GLU A 11 -6.76 19.67 -9.19
N PRO A 12 -5.76 20.09 -8.38
CA PRO A 12 -4.51 20.63 -8.91
C PRO A 12 -3.71 19.54 -9.63
N ASP A 13 -2.85 19.94 -10.56
CA ASP A 13 -1.89 19.02 -11.17
C ASP A 13 -1.03 18.35 -10.10
N ALA A 14 -0.89 17.02 -10.19
CA ALA A 14 -0.06 16.25 -9.27
C ALA A 14 1.42 16.62 -9.44
N ASP A 15 2.15 16.69 -8.32
CA ASP A 15 3.61 16.84 -8.36
C ASP A 15 4.23 15.58 -9.00
N PRO A 16 4.98 15.73 -10.11
CA PRO A 16 5.59 14.59 -10.79
C PRO A 16 6.60 13.86 -9.89
N GLU A 17 7.15 14.51 -8.88
CA GLU A 17 8.14 13.94 -7.97
C GLU A 17 7.50 13.32 -6.73
N THR A 18 6.55 12.40 -6.95
CA THR A 18 5.69 11.81 -5.92
C THR A 18 6.48 11.21 -4.74
N LEU A 19 7.66 10.63 -4.98
CA LEU A 19 8.50 10.04 -3.93
C LEU A 19 8.93 11.03 -2.86
N ARG A 20 9.18 12.30 -3.22
CA ARG A 20 9.56 13.34 -2.26
C ARG A 20 8.44 13.72 -1.30
N ASN A 21 7.20 13.45 -1.71
CA ASN A 21 5.99 13.76 -0.94
C ASN A 21 5.59 12.64 0.03
N LEU A 22 6.27 11.48 0.01
CA LEU A 22 5.96 10.35 0.89
C LEU A 22 6.49 10.51 2.33
N GLY A 23 7.45 11.43 2.56
CA GLY A 23 8.03 11.68 3.89
C GLY A 23 8.50 10.38 4.58
N PRO A 24 7.98 10.03 5.77
CA PRO A 24 8.37 8.81 6.47
C PRO A 24 7.99 7.51 5.75
N LEU A 25 7.05 7.55 4.78
CA LEU A 25 6.66 6.40 3.98
C LEU A 25 7.56 6.19 2.76
N ALA A 26 8.53 7.07 2.51
CA ALA A 26 9.43 6.95 1.36
C ALA A 26 10.20 5.62 1.35
N ALA A 27 10.52 5.09 2.53
CA ALA A 27 11.17 3.79 2.69
C ALA A 27 10.30 2.60 2.23
N LEU A 28 9.00 2.81 1.98
CA LEU A 28 8.10 1.78 1.50
C LEU A 28 7.95 1.73 -0.03
N ALA A 29 8.55 2.68 -0.75
CA ALA A 29 8.49 2.69 -2.21
C ALA A 29 9.47 1.66 -2.80
N GLY A 30 8.99 0.80 -3.69
CA GLY A 30 9.81 -0.19 -4.36
C GLY A 30 9.04 -1.46 -4.70
N PHE A 31 9.78 -2.51 -5.04
CA PHE A 31 9.25 -3.86 -5.21
C PHE A 31 9.38 -4.63 -3.89
N TRP A 32 8.38 -5.44 -3.59
CA TRP A 32 8.32 -6.24 -2.38
C TRP A 32 8.23 -7.73 -2.74
N LEU A 33 8.91 -8.56 -1.95
CA LEU A 33 8.86 -10.01 -2.05
C LEU A 33 8.92 -10.58 -0.64
N GLY A 34 8.01 -11.50 -0.32
CA GLY A 34 7.99 -12.23 0.94
C GLY A 34 7.81 -13.73 0.67
N ASP A 35 8.67 -14.56 1.23
CA ASP A 35 8.65 -16.03 1.04
C ASP A 35 8.22 -16.81 2.28
N ASN A 36 7.84 -16.12 3.35
CA ASN A 36 7.47 -16.69 4.65
C ASN A 36 5.99 -16.44 5.01
N GLY A 37 5.11 -16.30 4.01
CA GLY A 37 3.67 -16.16 4.25
C GLY A 37 3.06 -17.45 4.75
N LEU A 38 2.29 -17.39 5.85
CA LEU A 38 1.55 -18.52 6.42
C LEU A 38 0.12 -18.09 6.75
N ASP A 39 -0.85 -18.65 6.03
CA ASP A 39 -2.28 -18.53 6.34
C ASP A 39 -2.68 -19.67 7.28
N VAL A 40 -3.41 -19.35 8.34
CA VAL A 40 -3.93 -20.31 9.31
C VAL A 40 -5.41 -20.05 9.50
N HIS A 41 -6.25 -20.94 8.96
CA HIS A 41 -7.71 -20.79 9.04
C HIS A 41 -8.37 -21.97 9.76
N PRO A 42 -9.51 -21.76 10.43
CA PRO A 42 -10.21 -22.83 11.14
C PRO A 42 -10.98 -23.75 10.19
N THR A 43 -11.05 -25.03 10.53
CA THR A 43 -11.93 -26.03 9.92
C THR A 43 -12.60 -26.87 11.01
N ALA A 44 -13.51 -27.78 10.62
CA ALA A 44 -14.21 -28.66 11.56
C ALA A 44 -13.27 -29.59 12.33
N ASP A 45 -12.15 -30.01 11.73
CA ASP A 45 -11.20 -30.97 12.28
C ASP A 45 -9.97 -30.29 12.95
N GLY A 46 -9.92 -28.95 12.97
CA GLY A 46 -8.79 -28.17 13.49
C GLY A 46 -8.37 -27.03 12.57
N SER A 47 -7.26 -26.35 12.90
CA SER A 47 -6.68 -25.34 12.01
C SER A 47 -5.95 -25.98 10.83
N VAL A 48 -6.09 -25.38 9.65
CA VAL A 48 -5.35 -25.76 8.46
C VAL A 48 -4.39 -24.62 8.10
N GLU A 49 -3.17 -24.99 7.74
CA GLU A 49 -2.09 -24.09 7.37
C GLU A 49 -1.87 -24.09 5.85
N SER A 50 -1.62 -22.91 5.27
CA SER A 50 -1.27 -22.73 3.86
C SER A 50 -0.09 -21.78 3.71
N VAL A 51 1.01 -22.26 3.13
CA VAL A 51 2.23 -21.45 2.87
C VAL A 51 2.11 -20.74 1.53
N PHE A 52 2.52 -19.47 1.46
CA PHE A 52 2.49 -18.68 0.22
C PHE A 52 3.66 -17.70 0.08
N VAL A 53 3.96 -17.34 -1.17
CA VAL A 53 4.95 -16.35 -1.56
C VAL A 53 4.22 -15.11 -2.08
N GLU A 54 4.52 -13.95 -1.51
CA GLU A 54 4.03 -12.62 -1.92
C GLU A 54 5.06 -11.97 -2.84
N ARG A 55 4.65 -11.53 -4.03
CA ARG A 55 5.52 -10.89 -5.04
C ARG A 55 4.83 -9.69 -5.67
#